data_AF-A0A479ZU04-F1
#
_entry.id   AF-A0A479ZU04-F1
#
_cell.length_a   1.000
_cell.length_b   1.000
_cell.length_c   1.000
_cell.angle_alpha   90.00
_cell.angle_beta   90.00
_cell.angle_gamma   90.00
#
_symmetry.space_group_name_H-M   'P 1'
#
loop_
_entity.id
_entity.type
_entity.pdbx_description
1 polymer ?
#
loop_
_entity_poly.entity_id
_entity_poly.type
_entity_poly.pdbx_seq_one_letter_code
_entity_poly.pdbx_strand_id
1 'polypeptide(L)'
;MQSQYQLAAESLKKYQIPKTVQEGIWYLEEISEQINYLSLYKELFPREWSSSTTALRQHLYPSVYSDLEIEFLELVNEWLFPIDYLEDFRECTEKYTEIPVYSQNTDWWEMSLEELSFTEQFILSLIGYGHPQEDWISCFGFIPDKLVTVDKINWDKLSSFCQQTAPPLSLLYDVISIIDHSTECIWLDVTHAEYVSFEWEQEVLKYLAEQWQLCQTYCQKMTEFSEWIESSIDHRKQVIKLWNKAQN
;
A
#
# COMPACT_ATOMS: atom_id res chain seq x y z
N MET A 1 -0.24 -44.63 -1.64
CA MET A 1 -1.34 -44.99 -2.57
C MET A 1 -2.72 -44.47 -2.10
N GLN A 2 -2.91 -44.07 -0.84
CA GLN A 2 -4.17 -43.47 -0.36
C GLN A 2 -4.43 -42.01 -0.79
N SER A 3 -3.41 -41.23 -1.21
CA SER A 3 -3.60 -39.80 -1.49
C SER A 3 -4.22 -39.47 -2.86
N GLN A 4 -4.01 -40.29 -3.90
CA GLN A 4 -4.58 -40.01 -5.24
C GLN A 4 -6.11 -40.17 -5.30
N TYR A 5 -6.66 -41.14 -4.57
CA TYR A 5 -8.10 -41.37 -4.54
C TYR A 5 -8.86 -40.31 -3.73
N GLN A 6 -8.20 -39.74 -2.71
CA GLN A 6 -8.76 -38.68 -1.89
C GLN A 6 -8.81 -37.34 -2.66
N LEU A 7 -7.71 -37.00 -3.35
CA LEU A 7 -7.64 -35.86 -4.28
C LEU A 7 -8.64 -36.00 -5.44
N ALA A 8 -8.81 -37.20 -6.00
CA ALA A 8 -9.79 -37.45 -7.05
C ALA A 8 -11.25 -37.34 -6.55
N ALA A 9 -11.53 -37.80 -5.33
CA ALA A 9 -12.85 -37.67 -4.70
C ALA A 9 -13.19 -36.21 -4.33
N GLU A 10 -12.20 -35.44 -3.85
CA GLU A 10 -12.32 -34.00 -3.61
C GLU A 10 -12.50 -33.22 -4.91
N SER A 11 -11.75 -33.58 -5.96
CA SER A 11 -11.94 -33.02 -7.30
C SER A 11 -13.36 -33.29 -7.83
N LEU A 12 -13.89 -34.51 -7.64
CA LEU A 12 -15.25 -34.87 -8.04
C LEU A 12 -16.34 -34.12 -7.25
N LYS A 13 -16.10 -33.71 -6.00
CA LYS A 13 -17.03 -32.85 -5.25
C LYS A 13 -17.24 -31.50 -5.93
N LYS A 14 -16.20 -30.94 -6.56
CA LYS A 14 -16.26 -29.67 -7.32
C LYS A 14 -17.10 -29.77 -8.62
N TYR A 15 -17.46 -30.98 -9.05
CA TYR A 15 -18.35 -31.24 -10.20
C TYR A 15 -19.71 -31.82 -9.76
N GLN A 16 -20.03 -31.85 -8.46
CA GLN A 16 -21.34 -32.30 -8.02
C GLN A 16 -22.38 -31.22 -8.33
N ILE A 17 -23.40 -31.61 -9.08
CA ILE A 17 -24.58 -30.78 -9.30
C ILE A 17 -25.23 -30.53 -7.93
N PRO A 18 -25.47 -29.26 -7.56
CA PRO A 18 -26.12 -28.91 -6.30
C PRO A 18 -27.42 -29.68 -6.08
N LYS A 19 -27.62 -30.23 -4.87
CA LYS A 19 -28.78 -31.07 -4.54
C LYS A 19 -29.85 -30.29 -3.78
N THR A 20 -29.49 -29.13 -3.24
CA THR A 20 -30.40 -28.20 -2.58
C THR A 20 -30.37 -26.82 -3.25
N VAL A 21 -31.38 -26.00 -2.99
CA VAL A 21 -31.43 -24.61 -3.49
C VAL A 21 -30.25 -23.80 -2.95
N GLN A 22 -29.88 -23.98 -1.68
CA GLN A 22 -28.77 -23.25 -1.06
C GLN A 22 -27.43 -23.62 -1.69
N GLU A 23 -27.16 -24.91 -1.86
CA GLU A 23 -25.97 -25.37 -2.59
C GLU A 23 -25.97 -24.86 -4.04
N GLY A 24 -27.16 -24.71 -4.63
CA GLY A 24 -27.33 -24.18 -5.99
C GLY A 24 -26.92 -22.72 -6.10
N ILE A 25 -27.29 -21.91 -5.11
CA ILE A 25 -26.93 -20.49 -5.03
C ILE A 25 -25.41 -20.35 -4.88
N TRP A 26 -24.81 -21.02 -3.90
CA TRP A 26 -23.36 -20.97 -3.67
C TRP A 26 -22.55 -21.39 -4.90
N TYR A 27 -22.97 -22.46 -5.57
CA TYR A 27 -22.31 -22.92 -6.79
C TYR A 27 -22.37 -21.88 -7.93
N LEU A 28 -23.48 -21.16 -8.05
CA LEU A 28 -23.62 -20.10 -9.07
C LEU A 28 -22.82 -18.85 -8.71
N GLU A 29 -22.73 -18.50 -7.42
CA GLU A 29 -21.88 -17.42 -6.91
C GLU A 29 -20.40 -17.71 -7.21
N GLU A 30 -19.90 -18.90 -6.86
CA GLU A 30 -18.52 -19.33 -7.16
C GLU A 30 -18.20 -19.26 -8.66
N ILE A 31 -19.12 -19.71 -9.53
CA ILE A 31 -18.96 -19.60 -10.98
C ILE A 31 -18.96 -18.16 -11.44
N SER A 32 -19.83 -17.32 -10.88
CA SER A 32 -19.91 -15.90 -11.24
C SER A 32 -18.61 -15.17 -10.90
N GLU A 33 -18.06 -15.42 -9.71
CA GLU A 33 -16.77 -14.87 -9.30
C GLU A 33 -15.64 -15.35 -10.20
N GLN A 34 -15.57 -16.65 -10.49
CA GLN A 34 -14.57 -17.19 -11.41
C GLN A 34 -14.68 -16.55 -12.81
N ILE A 35 -15.90 -16.38 -13.34
CA ILE A 35 -16.10 -15.70 -14.62
C ILE A 35 -15.58 -14.27 -14.55
N ASN A 36 -15.78 -13.56 -13.44
CA ASN A 36 -15.29 -12.20 -13.26
C ASN A 36 -13.75 -12.16 -13.33
N TYR A 37 -13.08 -12.96 -12.50
CA TYR A 37 -11.61 -13.05 -12.46
C TYR A 37 -11.01 -13.38 -13.84
N LEU A 38 -11.55 -14.39 -14.52
CA LEU A 38 -11.01 -14.83 -15.82
C LEU A 38 -11.30 -13.81 -16.93
N SER A 39 -12.41 -13.07 -16.82
CA SER A 39 -12.71 -11.97 -17.73
C SER A 39 -11.70 -10.83 -17.54
N LEU A 40 -11.42 -10.45 -16.29
CA LEU A 40 -10.38 -9.46 -15.95
C LEU A 40 -8.98 -9.91 -16.40
N TYR A 41 -8.63 -11.19 -16.21
CA TYR A 41 -7.36 -11.75 -16.69
C TYR A 41 -7.22 -11.56 -18.20
N LYS A 42 -8.23 -11.99 -18.96
CA LYS A 42 -8.23 -11.87 -20.42
C LYS A 42 -8.13 -10.41 -20.89
N GLU A 43 -8.75 -9.49 -20.18
CA GLU A 43 -8.77 -8.07 -20.55
C GLU A 43 -7.48 -7.33 -20.20
N LEU A 44 -6.91 -7.58 -19.02
CA LEU A 44 -5.74 -6.88 -18.50
C LEU A 44 -4.42 -7.49 -18.96
N PHE A 45 -4.37 -8.82 -19.09
CA PHE A 45 -3.16 -9.56 -19.48
C PHE A 45 -3.45 -10.49 -20.68
N PRO A 46 -3.86 -9.94 -21.84
CA PRO A 46 -4.32 -10.73 -22.98
C PRO A 46 -3.23 -11.63 -23.58
N ARG A 47 -1.95 -11.27 -23.42
CA ARG A 47 -0.82 -12.05 -23.93
C ARG A 47 -0.58 -13.27 -23.06
N GLU A 48 -0.52 -13.06 -21.76
CA GLU A 48 -0.34 -14.05 -20.70
C GLU A 48 -1.50 -15.05 -20.78
N TRP A 49 -2.74 -14.56 -20.82
CA TRP A 49 -3.95 -15.36 -21.04
C TRP A 49 -3.84 -16.25 -22.29
N SER A 50 -3.43 -15.69 -23.43
CA SER A 50 -3.34 -16.44 -24.70
C SER A 50 -2.19 -17.44 -24.72
N SER A 51 -1.18 -17.24 -23.86
CA SER A 51 -0.02 -18.11 -23.73
C SER A 51 -0.17 -19.18 -22.64
N SER A 52 -1.14 -19.02 -21.75
CA SER A 52 -1.39 -19.97 -20.67
C SER A 52 -1.76 -21.34 -21.23
N THR A 53 -1.18 -22.37 -20.63
CA THR A 53 -1.48 -23.78 -20.95
C THR A 53 -2.34 -24.44 -19.88
N THR A 54 -2.70 -23.67 -18.85
CA THR A 54 -3.50 -24.12 -17.71
C THR A 54 -4.94 -24.35 -18.13
N ALA A 55 -5.49 -25.50 -17.76
CA ALA A 55 -6.89 -25.80 -18.08
C ALA A 55 -7.84 -25.01 -17.17
N LEU A 56 -8.98 -24.57 -17.72
CA LEU A 56 -9.97 -23.71 -17.04
C LEU A 56 -10.41 -24.18 -15.64
N ARG A 57 -10.39 -25.49 -15.38
CA ARG A 57 -10.81 -26.09 -14.09
C ARG A 57 -9.67 -26.80 -13.35
N GLN A 58 -8.43 -26.53 -13.74
CA GLN A 58 -7.27 -27.11 -13.10
C GLN A 58 -7.13 -26.59 -11.67
N HIS A 59 -6.83 -27.50 -10.74
CA HIS A 59 -6.62 -27.23 -9.32
C HIS A 59 -5.51 -28.15 -8.83
N LEU A 60 -4.27 -27.87 -9.20
CA LEU A 60 -3.10 -28.62 -8.70
C LEU A 60 -2.72 -28.17 -7.29
N TYR A 61 -3.06 -26.94 -6.93
CA TYR A 61 -2.75 -26.36 -5.64
C TYR A 61 -3.86 -26.59 -4.61
N PRO A 62 -3.53 -26.70 -3.31
CA PRO A 62 -4.50 -26.78 -2.22
C PRO A 62 -5.12 -25.40 -1.92
N SER A 63 -5.65 -24.73 -2.94
CA SER A 63 -6.22 -23.40 -2.89
C SER A 63 -7.74 -23.41 -3.15
N VAL A 64 -8.42 -22.37 -2.66
CA VAL A 64 -9.80 -22.03 -3.04
C VAL A 64 -9.92 -21.52 -4.47
N TYR A 65 -8.81 -21.04 -5.06
CA TYR A 65 -8.76 -20.58 -6.44
C TYR A 65 -8.40 -21.74 -7.39
N SER A 66 -8.87 -21.66 -8.64
CA SER A 66 -8.30 -22.47 -9.72
C SER A 66 -6.89 -21.99 -10.06
N ASP A 67 -6.09 -22.88 -10.66
CA ASP A 67 -4.72 -22.54 -11.07
C ASP A 67 -4.68 -21.34 -12.04
N LEU A 68 -5.74 -21.14 -12.84
CA LEU A 68 -5.85 -20.02 -13.77
C LEU A 68 -6.25 -18.71 -13.08
N GLU A 69 -7.05 -18.78 -12.01
CA GLU A 69 -7.30 -17.63 -11.11
C GLU A 69 -6.01 -17.24 -10.36
N ILE A 70 -5.21 -18.23 -9.93
CA ILE A 70 -3.91 -18.00 -9.29
C ILE A 70 -2.96 -17.29 -10.25
N GLU A 71 -2.84 -17.72 -11.52
CA GLU A 71 -2.03 -17.01 -12.52
C GLU A 71 -2.40 -15.53 -12.63
N PHE A 72 -3.71 -15.23 -12.66
CA PHE A 72 -4.19 -13.85 -12.71
C PHE A 72 -3.82 -13.07 -11.45
N LEU A 73 -4.07 -13.63 -10.27
CA LEU A 73 -3.76 -12.99 -8.98
C LEU A 73 -2.26 -12.72 -8.83
N GLU A 74 -1.41 -13.67 -9.21
CA GLU A 74 0.05 -13.50 -9.25
C GLU A 74 0.45 -12.35 -10.18
N LEU A 75 -0.17 -12.24 -11.36
CA LEU A 75 0.09 -11.14 -12.29
C LEU A 75 -0.35 -9.78 -11.75
N VAL A 76 -1.52 -9.69 -11.11
CA VAL A 76 -1.98 -8.44 -10.47
C VAL A 76 -0.99 -8.05 -9.37
N ASN A 77 -0.63 -9.00 -8.50
CA ASN A 77 0.27 -8.78 -7.36
C ASN A 77 1.68 -8.36 -7.80
N GLU A 78 2.18 -8.92 -8.91
CA GLU A 78 3.53 -8.62 -9.44
C GLU A 78 3.57 -7.33 -10.26
N TRP A 79 2.56 -7.09 -11.11
CA TRP A 79 2.64 -6.05 -12.16
C TRP A 79 1.78 -4.82 -11.92
N LEU A 80 0.71 -4.92 -11.13
CA LEU A 80 -0.19 -3.80 -10.88
C LEU A 80 0.05 -3.19 -9.50
N PHE A 81 -0.24 -3.96 -8.45
CA PHE A 81 -0.11 -3.57 -7.06
C PHE A 81 -0.22 -4.81 -6.16
N PRO A 82 0.37 -4.79 -4.96
CA PRO A 82 0.31 -5.91 -4.05
C PRO A 82 -1.09 -6.02 -3.45
N ILE A 83 -1.73 -7.17 -3.68
CA ILE A 83 -3.01 -7.53 -3.06
C ILE A 83 -2.76 -7.91 -1.60
N ASP A 84 -1.73 -8.73 -1.38
CA ASP A 84 -1.24 -9.10 -0.06
C ASP A 84 0.25 -9.47 -0.16
N TYR A 85 1.07 -8.99 0.77
CA TYR A 85 2.51 -9.26 0.80
C TYR A 85 2.87 -10.62 1.39
N LEU A 86 1.97 -11.21 2.17
CA LEU A 86 2.24 -12.42 2.95
C LEU A 86 1.48 -13.63 2.43
N GLU A 87 0.51 -13.44 1.53
CA GLU A 87 -0.32 -14.54 1.07
C GLU A 87 0.29 -15.27 -0.14
N ASP A 88 0.40 -16.60 -0.01
CA ASP A 88 0.61 -17.49 -1.14
C ASP A 88 -0.76 -17.92 -1.67
N PHE A 89 -1.17 -17.37 -2.82
CA PHE A 89 -2.45 -17.71 -3.46
C PHE A 89 -2.61 -19.21 -3.74
N ARG A 90 -1.52 -19.99 -3.74
CA ARG A 90 -1.51 -21.45 -3.93
C ARG A 90 -1.91 -22.23 -2.67
N GLU A 91 -1.85 -21.60 -1.50
CA GLU A 91 -2.24 -22.21 -0.22
C GLU A 91 -3.41 -21.48 0.45
N CYS A 92 -4.01 -20.52 -0.25
CA CYS A 92 -5.08 -19.69 0.27
C CYS A 92 -6.36 -20.50 0.57
N THR A 93 -6.90 -20.29 1.77
CA THR A 93 -8.09 -20.98 2.28
C THR A 93 -9.37 -20.16 2.16
N GLU A 94 -9.27 -18.87 1.84
CA GLU A 94 -10.42 -17.95 1.77
C GLU A 94 -10.35 -17.10 0.49
N LYS A 95 -11.49 -16.87 -0.16
CA LYS A 95 -11.52 -16.09 -1.40
C LYS A 95 -11.59 -14.60 -1.09
N TYR A 96 -10.80 -13.80 -1.79
CA TYR A 96 -10.88 -12.34 -1.78
C TYR A 96 -12.12 -11.91 -2.56
N THR A 97 -13.24 -11.76 -1.87
CA THR A 97 -14.45 -11.20 -2.49
C THR A 97 -14.26 -9.74 -2.93
N GLU A 98 -13.31 -9.05 -2.30
CA GLU A 98 -12.93 -7.67 -2.56
C GLU A 98 -11.39 -7.54 -2.51
N ILE A 99 -10.86 -6.47 -3.11
CA ILE A 99 -9.44 -6.11 -3.09
C ILE A 99 -9.19 -5.26 -1.84
N PRO A 100 -8.46 -5.76 -0.83
CA PRO A 100 -8.11 -4.97 0.33
C PRO A 100 -7.05 -3.92 -0.01
N VAL A 101 -7.13 -2.74 0.61
CA VAL A 101 -6.07 -1.73 0.56
C VAL A 101 -5.36 -1.69 1.91
N TYR A 102 -4.11 -2.14 1.92
CA TYR A 102 -3.25 -2.07 3.10
C TYR A 102 -2.38 -0.82 3.03
N SER A 103 -2.39 -0.04 4.11
CA SER A 103 -1.53 1.14 4.23
C SER A 103 -0.06 0.77 4.05
N GLN A 104 0.63 1.58 3.25
CA GLN A 104 2.08 1.56 3.05
C GLN A 104 2.79 2.60 3.93
N ASN A 105 2.02 3.33 4.73
CA ASN A 105 2.50 4.38 5.58
C ASN A 105 2.44 3.95 7.05
N THR A 106 3.19 4.65 7.88
CA THR A 106 3.23 4.42 9.31
C THR A 106 2.11 5.18 10.01
N ASP A 107 1.25 4.46 10.74
CA ASP A 107 0.28 5.07 11.66
C ASP A 107 0.97 5.48 12.95
N TRP A 108 1.73 6.58 12.88
CA TRP A 108 2.64 7.03 13.94
C TRP A 108 1.94 7.28 15.28
N TRP A 109 0.64 7.57 15.29
CA TRP A 109 -0.15 7.76 16.52
C TRP A 109 -0.42 6.46 17.29
N GLU A 110 -0.21 5.29 16.66
CA GLU A 110 -0.31 3.98 17.32
C GLU A 110 1.04 3.43 17.80
N MET A 111 2.13 4.10 17.44
CA MET A 111 3.49 3.65 17.70
C MET A 111 4.18 4.50 18.76
N SER A 112 5.20 3.93 19.41
CA SER A 112 6.12 4.72 20.21
C SER A 112 7.08 5.49 19.31
N LEU A 113 7.50 6.68 19.76
CA LEU A 113 8.40 7.54 18.97
C LEU A 113 9.73 6.84 18.65
N GLU A 114 10.18 5.93 19.52
CA GLU A 114 11.40 5.13 19.35
C GLU A 114 11.30 4.06 18.25
N GLU A 115 10.10 3.65 17.86
CA GLU A 115 9.88 2.70 16.76
C GLU A 115 9.89 3.37 15.39
N LEU A 116 9.74 4.70 15.36
CA LEU A 116 9.73 5.49 14.13
C LEU A 116 11.14 5.72 13.60
N SER A 117 11.27 5.90 12.29
CA SER A 117 12.53 6.28 11.65
C SER A 117 13.02 7.65 12.14
N PHE A 118 14.31 7.92 11.98
CA PHE A 118 14.89 9.22 12.33
C PHE A 118 14.15 10.37 11.62
N THR A 119 13.78 10.19 10.36
CA THR A 119 13.04 11.19 9.58
C THR A 119 11.66 11.45 10.13
N GLU A 120 10.89 10.41 10.41
CA GLU A 120 9.56 10.53 11.01
C GLU A 120 9.67 11.23 12.37
N GLN A 121 10.60 10.82 13.22
CA GLN A 121 10.85 11.47 14.52
C GLN A 121 11.18 12.97 14.34
N PHE A 122 12.02 13.32 13.37
CA PHE A 122 12.41 14.71 13.12
C PHE A 122 11.23 15.55 12.63
N ILE A 123 10.44 15.03 11.69
CA ILE A 123 9.28 15.75 11.14
C ILE A 123 8.15 15.83 12.17
N LEU A 124 7.88 14.78 12.94
CA LEU A 124 6.94 14.82 14.06
C LEU A 124 7.37 15.85 15.11
N SER A 125 8.67 15.94 15.41
CA SER A 125 9.21 16.97 16.30
C SER A 125 9.01 18.38 15.73
N LEU A 126 9.12 18.54 14.41
CA LEU A 126 8.88 19.81 13.70
C LEU A 126 7.42 20.26 13.81
N ILE A 127 6.47 19.33 13.69
CA ILE A 127 5.03 19.62 13.76
C ILE A 127 4.47 19.59 15.20
N GLY A 128 5.28 19.20 16.19
CA GLY A 128 4.95 19.31 17.62
C GLY A 128 4.47 18.03 18.31
N TYR A 129 4.58 16.87 17.65
CA TYR A 129 4.20 15.56 18.19
C TYR A 129 5.40 14.65 18.51
N GLY A 130 6.63 15.09 18.24
CA GLY A 130 7.86 14.32 18.50
C GLY A 130 8.59 14.73 19.79
N HIS A 131 9.92 14.67 19.74
CA HIS A 131 10.79 14.94 20.88
C HIS A 131 10.66 16.40 21.36
N PRO A 132 10.63 16.64 22.68
CA PRO A 132 10.64 18.00 23.22
C PRO A 132 11.96 18.69 22.87
N GLN A 133 11.93 20.02 22.72
CA GLN A 133 13.08 20.79 22.22
C GLN A 133 14.37 20.60 23.06
N GLU A 134 14.24 20.30 24.35
CA GLU A 134 15.36 20.00 25.25
C GLU A 134 16.17 18.77 24.84
N ASP A 135 15.54 17.79 24.18
CA ASP A 135 16.17 16.54 23.75
C ASP A 135 16.75 16.61 22.32
N TRP A 136 16.55 17.73 21.60
CA TRP A 136 16.98 17.84 20.20
C TRP A 136 18.50 17.79 20.01
N ILE A 137 19.30 18.16 21.02
CA ILE A 137 20.76 17.96 20.94
C ILE A 137 21.09 16.48 20.84
N SER A 138 20.50 15.65 21.70
CA SER A 138 20.73 14.20 21.71
C SER A 138 20.13 13.52 20.48
N CYS A 139 18.92 13.91 20.08
CA CYS A 139 18.21 13.25 18.99
C CYS A 139 18.68 13.71 17.60
N PHE A 140 18.91 15.02 17.41
CA PHE A 140 19.14 15.61 16.08
C PHE A 140 20.48 16.34 15.94
N GLY A 141 21.23 16.50 17.03
CA GLY A 141 22.56 17.12 17.06
C GLY A 141 22.55 18.64 17.20
N PHE A 142 21.39 19.28 17.35
CA PHE A 142 21.28 20.74 17.53
C PHE A 142 19.93 21.14 18.14
N ILE A 143 19.88 22.31 18.77
CA ILE A 143 18.62 22.99 19.12
C ILE A 143 18.44 24.18 18.17
N PRO A 144 17.28 24.36 17.53
CA PRO A 144 17.03 25.54 16.72
C PRO A 144 16.84 26.79 17.59
N ASP A 145 17.45 27.91 17.19
CA ASP A 145 17.26 29.20 17.87
C ASP A 145 15.80 29.67 17.84
N LYS A 146 15.07 29.29 16.79
CA LYS A 146 13.65 29.55 16.61
C LYS A 146 13.01 28.32 15.96
N LEU A 147 11.89 27.89 16.53
CA LEU A 147 11.00 26.89 15.94
C LEU A 147 9.58 27.47 15.93
N VAL A 148 9.03 27.68 14.73
CA VAL A 148 7.64 28.13 14.58
C VAL A 148 6.72 26.93 14.85
N THR A 149 5.70 27.13 15.67
CA THR A 149 4.69 26.11 15.98
C THR A 149 3.77 25.88 14.78
N VAL A 150 3.27 24.65 14.62
CA VAL A 150 2.49 24.22 13.44
C VAL A 150 1.25 25.09 13.19
N ASP A 151 0.59 25.59 14.26
CA ASP A 151 -0.57 26.47 14.19
C ASP A 151 -0.30 27.82 13.48
N LYS A 152 0.97 28.19 13.32
CA LYS A 152 1.39 29.45 12.69
C LYS A 152 1.95 29.25 11.29
N ILE A 153 2.03 28.01 10.81
CA ILE A 153 2.52 27.70 9.46
C ILE A 153 1.40 27.93 8.45
N ASN A 154 1.78 28.59 7.36
CA ASN A 154 0.97 28.67 6.16
C ASN A 154 1.39 27.56 5.19
N TRP A 155 0.54 26.54 5.05
CA TRP A 155 0.81 25.36 4.24
C TRP A 155 0.99 25.69 2.74
N ASP A 156 0.21 26.63 2.21
CA ASP A 156 0.34 27.08 0.80
C ASP A 156 1.69 27.75 0.56
N LYS A 157 2.17 28.57 1.51
CA LYS A 157 3.50 29.18 1.45
C LYS A 157 4.59 28.10 1.57
N LEU A 158 4.43 27.13 2.48
CA LEU A 158 5.40 26.05 2.64
C LEU A 158 5.54 25.25 1.34
N SER A 159 4.42 24.81 0.76
CA SER A 159 4.38 24.12 -0.53
C SER A 159 5.08 24.95 -1.62
N SER A 160 4.72 26.23 -1.74
CA SER A 160 5.34 27.15 -2.70
C SER A 160 6.85 27.31 -2.51
N PHE A 161 7.34 27.38 -1.28
CA PHE A 161 8.77 27.48 -1.00
C PHE A 161 9.52 26.18 -1.27
N CYS A 162 8.92 25.03 -0.96
CA CYS A 162 9.47 23.72 -1.30
C CYS A 162 9.66 23.59 -2.82
N GLN A 163 8.64 23.95 -3.62
CA GLN A 163 8.70 23.92 -5.09
C GLN A 163 9.78 24.84 -5.70
N GLN A 164 10.15 25.92 -5.00
CA GLN A 164 11.18 26.88 -5.45
C GLN A 164 12.59 26.51 -4.98
N THR A 165 12.74 25.45 -4.20
CA THR A 165 14.01 25.01 -3.63
C THR A 165 14.55 23.81 -4.43
N ALA A 166 15.86 23.57 -4.38
CA ALA A 166 16.44 22.39 -5.03
C ALA A 166 16.17 21.12 -4.19
N PRO A 167 16.02 19.94 -4.83
CA PRO A 167 16.04 18.67 -4.14
C PRO A 167 17.35 18.47 -3.37
N PRO A 168 17.36 17.72 -2.25
CA PRO A 168 16.19 17.02 -1.67
C PRO A 168 15.27 17.88 -0.79
N LEU A 169 15.66 19.13 -0.47
CA LEU A 169 14.87 20.00 0.42
C LEU A 169 13.48 20.36 -0.14
N SER A 170 13.31 20.37 -1.46
CA SER A 170 12.00 20.54 -2.10
C SER A 170 10.99 19.44 -1.77
N LEU A 171 11.45 18.28 -1.29
CA LEU A 171 10.59 17.14 -0.96
C LEU A 171 9.94 17.24 0.42
N LEU A 172 10.30 18.26 1.22
CA LEU A 172 9.80 18.42 2.60
C LEU A 172 8.27 18.41 2.68
N TYR A 173 7.58 19.10 1.75
CA TYR A 173 6.11 19.15 1.78
C TYR A 173 5.49 17.78 1.53
N ASP A 174 6.03 17.03 0.55
CA ASP A 174 5.58 15.69 0.24
C ASP A 174 5.81 14.74 1.43
N VAL A 175 6.96 14.84 2.10
CA VAL A 175 7.27 14.02 3.30
C VAL A 175 6.33 14.33 4.46
N ILE A 176 6.00 15.61 4.68
CA ILE A 176 5.01 15.97 5.70
C ILE A 176 3.63 15.40 5.32
N SER A 177 3.25 15.48 4.04
CA SER A 177 1.96 14.97 3.56
C SER A 177 1.86 13.45 3.71
N ILE A 178 2.96 12.71 3.53
CA ILE A 178 3.04 11.28 3.86
C ILE A 178 2.75 11.10 5.34
N ILE A 179 3.52 11.73 6.25
CA ILE A 179 3.35 11.54 7.70
C ILE A 179 1.94 11.94 8.19
N ASP A 180 1.31 12.90 7.54
CA ASP A 180 -0.02 13.42 7.87
C ASP A 180 -1.17 12.69 7.15
N HIS A 181 -0.88 11.67 6.32
CA HIS A 181 -1.90 10.94 5.54
C HIS A 181 -2.74 11.87 4.64
N SER A 182 -2.08 12.83 3.98
CA SER A 182 -2.71 13.86 3.12
C SER A 182 -2.09 13.94 1.72
N THR A 183 -1.68 12.80 1.17
CA THR A 183 -0.99 12.69 -0.12
C THR A 183 -1.91 12.59 -1.34
N GLU A 184 -3.21 12.42 -1.10
CA GLU A 184 -4.23 12.00 -2.08
C GLU A 184 -3.95 10.63 -2.71
N CYS A 185 -3.07 9.84 -2.08
CA CYS A 185 -2.72 8.49 -2.49
C CYS A 185 -3.35 7.50 -1.52
N ILE A 186 -4.28 6.68 -2.01
CA ILE A 186 -5.05 5.76 -1.15
C ILE A 186 -4.14 4.77 -0.39
N TRP A 187 -3.02 4.38 -0.97
CA TRP A 187 -2.06 3.46 -0.34
C TRP A 187 -1.29 4.10 0.81
N LEU A 188 -1.27 5.43 0.92
CA LEU A 188 -0.54 6.17 1.96
C LEU A 188 -1.44 6.88 2.95
N ASP A 189 -2.68 7.16 2.57
CA ASP A 189 -3.63 7.94 3.38
C ASP A 189 -4.65 7.05 4.12
N VAL A 190 -4.77 5.77 3.74
CA VAL A 190 -5.57 4.79 4.51
C VAL A 190 -4.82 4.44 5.79
N THR A 191 -5.57 4.31 6.89
CA THR A 191 -5.06 3.97 8.21
C THR A 191 -5.54 2.59 8.64
N HIS A 192 -4.86 1.93 9.57
CA HIS A 192 -5.25 0.64 10.14
C HIS A 192 -6.61 0.66 10.85
N ALA A 193 -7.12 1.86 11.20
CA ALA A 193 -8.45 2.03 11.77
C ALA A 193 -9.58 1.85 10.73
N GLU A 194 -9.26 1.95 9.44
CA GLU A 194 -10.23 1.91 8.34
C GLU A 194 -10.06 0.63 7.51
N TYR A 195 -11.13 -0.16 7.40
CA TYR A 195 -11.18 -1.23 6.42
C TYR A 195 -11.62 -0.64 5.07
N VAL A 196 -10.67 -0.48 4.16
CA VAL A 196 -10.91 0.00 2.80
C VAL A 196 -10.68 -1.14 1.82
N SER A 197 -11.70 -1.41 1.02
CA SER A 197 -11.70 -2.47 0.02
C SER A 197 -12.48 -2.04 -1.22
N PHE A 198 -12.20 -2.69 -2.35
CA PHE A 198 -12.84 -2.42 -3.63
C PHE A 198 -13.33 -3.69 -4.31
N GLU A 199 -14.39 -3.57 -5.10
CA GLU A 199 -14.86 -4.67 -5.94
C GLU A 199 -13.86 -4.99 -7.06
N TRP A 200 -13.87 -6.24 -7.52
CA TRP A 200 -13.07 -6.69 -8.64
C TRP A 200 -13.65 -6.17 -9.97
N GLU A 201 -13.25 -4.96 -10.35
CA GLU A 201 -13.61 -4.33 -11.62
C GLU A 201 -12.38 -3.85 -12.39
N GLN A 202 -12.49 -3.74 -13.72
CA GLN A 202 -11.36 -3.35 -14.56
C GLN A 202 -10.89 -1.92 -14.28
N GLU A 203 -11.84 -0.99 -14.10
CA GLU A 203 -11.60 0.41 -13.77
C GLU A 203 -10.94 0.56 -12.39
N VAL A 204 -11.39 -0.23 -11.42
CA VAL A 204 -10.80 -0.29 -10.08
C VAL A 204 -9.36 -0.77 -10.15
N LEU A 205 -9.07 -1.87 -10.85
CA LEU A 205 -7.71 -2.39 -10.98
C LEU A 205 -6.75 -1.38 -11.62
N LYS A 206 -7.22 -0.64 -12.63
CA LYS A 206 -6.44 0.44 -13.26
C LYS A 206 -6.20 1.60 -12.29
N TYR A 207 -7.24 2.05 -11.59
CA TYR A 207 -7.12 3.11 -10.59
C TYR A 207 -6.12 2.74 -9.49
N LEU A 208 -6.27 1.54 -8.89
CA LEU A 208 -5.38 1.06 -7.84
C LEU A 208 -3.94 0.92 -8.33
N ALA A 209 -3.72 0.48 -9.58
CA ALA A 209 -2.40 0.44 -10.19
C ALA A 209 -1.79 1.84 -10.38
N GLU A 210 -2.58 2.83 -10.84
CA GLU A 210 -2.13 4.21 -10.96
C GLU A 210 -1.76 4.81 -9.59
N GLN A 211 -2.61 4.58 -8.58
CA GLN A 211 -2.34 4.97 -7.20
C GLN A 211 -1.09 4.26 -6.65
N TRP A 212 -0.86 3.01 -7.02
CA TRP A 212 0.32 2.27 -6.58
C TRP A 212 1.61 2.89 -7.14
N GLN A 213 1.61 3.28 -8.41
CA GLN A 213 2.75 4.01 -9.00
C GLN A 213 2.99 5.37 -8.31
N LEU A 214 1.91 6.07 -7.94
CA LEU A 214 2.01 7.29 -7.15
C LEU A 214 2.61 7.03 -5.76
N CYS A 215 2.16 5.98 -5.07
CA CYS A 215 2.69 5.52 -3.79
C CYS A 215 4.21 5.27 -3.89
N GLN A 216 4.64 4.50 -4.89
CA GLN A 216 6.06 4.20 -5.10
C GLN A 216 6.90 5.48 -5.31
N THR A 217 6.33 6.47 -6.01
CA THR A 217 6.97 7.78 -6.20
C THR A 217 7.15 8.51 -4.86
N TYR A 218 6.14 8.51 -3.99
CA TYR A 218 6.24 9.09 -2.65
C TYR A 218 7.22 8.34 -1.74
N CYS A 219 7.22 6.99 -1.77
CA CYS A 219 8.19 6.18 -1.04
C CYS A 219 9.62 6.54 -1.45
N GLN A 220 9.89 6.71 -2.75
CA GLN A 220 11.20 7.12 -3.23
C GLN A 220 11.58 8.52 -2.73
N LYS A 221 10.64 9.49 -2.75
CA LYS A 221 10.88 10.84 -2.20
C LYS A 221 11.19 10.80 -0.71
N MET A 222 10.47 9.98 0.06
CA MET A 222 10.71 9.77 1.49
C MET A 222 12.11 9.20 1.75
N THR A 223 12.53 8.20 0.97
CA THR A 223 13.89 7.63 1.05
C THR A 223 14.96 8.69 0.74
N GLU A 224 14.83 9.41 -0.38
CA GLU A 224 15.79 10.45 -0.78
C GLU A 224 15.91 11.56 0.28
N PHE A 225 14.78 12.02 0.80
CA PHE A 225 14.76 13.04 1.84
C PHE A 225 15.37 12.53 3.15
N SER A 226 15.09 11.28 3.52
CA SER A 226 15.61 10.64 4.74
C SER A 226 17.13 10.54 4.73
N GLU A 227 17.69 9.95 3.66
CA GLU A 227 19.14 9.84 3.48
C GLU A 227 19.81 11.23 3.53
N TRP A 228 19.17 12.22 2.92
CA TRP A 228 19.68 13.60 2.91
C TRP A 228 19.68 14.22 4.30
N ILE A 229 18.56 14.20 5.05
CA ILE A 229 18.53 14.83 6.37
C ILE A 229 19.37 14.10 7.40
N GLU A 230 19.54 12.77 7.30
CA GLU A 230 20.34 11.98 8.22
C GLU A 230 21.84 12.30 8.06
N SER A 231 22.28 12.52 6.82
CA SER A 231 23.70 12.73 6.48
C SER A 231 24.33 13.99 7.09
N SER A 232 23.55 15.02 7.48
CA SER A 232 24.10 16.28 7.98
C SER A 232 23.17 17.07 8.89
N ILE A 233 23.73 17.59 9.99
CA ILE A 233 23.07 18.58 10.85
C ILE A 233 22.69 19.84 10.06
N ASP A 234 23.50 20.24 9.07
CA ASP A 234 23.23 21.45 8.30
C ASP A 234 22.04 21.28 7.34
N HIS A 235 21.75 20.05 6.89
CA HIS A 235 20.52 19.75 6.12
C HIS A 235 19.29 19.90 7.01
N ARG A 236 19.31 19.35 8.22
CA ARG A 236 18.24 19.53 9.22
C ARG A 236 18.01 21.01 9.55
N LYS A 237 19.07 21.79 9.73
CA LYS A 237 18.95 23.25 9.92
C LYS A 237 18.32 23.96 8.72
N GLN A 238 18.58 23.50 7.49
CA GLN A 238 17.94 24.05 6.30
C GLN A 238 16.43 23.77 6.28
N VAL A 239 15.99 22.58 6.71
CA VAL A 239 14.57 22.25 6.90
C VAL A 239 13.91 23.24 7.87
N ILE A 240 14.49 23.43 9.06
CA ILE A 240 13.96 24.38 10.06
C ILE A 240 13.90 25.81 9.49
N LYS A 241 14.93 26.22 8.74
CA LYS A 241 14.94 27.54 8.10
C LYS A 241 13.83 27.70 7.08
N LEU A 242 13.54 26.67 6.27
CA LEU A 242 12.46 26.68 5.29
C LEU A 242 11.09 26.70 5.99
N TRP A 243 10.89 25.83 6.97
CA TRP A 243 9.71 25.77 7.83
C TRP A 243 9.39 27.14 8.45
N ASN A 244 10.37 27.75 9.11
CA ASN A 244 10.20 29.05 9.76
C ASN A 244 9.88 30.20 8.78
N LYS A 245 10.27 30.10 7.50
CA LYS A 245 9.90 31.09 6.48
C LYS A 245 8.42 31.02 6.10
N ALA A 246 7.80 29.85 6.25
CA ALA A 246 6.39 29.64 5.94
C ALA A 246 5.44 30.17 7.04
N GLN A 247 5.97 30.83 8.06
CA GLN A 247 5.15 31.48 9.10
C GLN A 247 4.18 32.53 8.49
N ASN A 248 2.97 32.61 9.06
CA ASN A 248 2.02 33.70 8.82
C ASN A 248 2.52 35.06 9.35
#